data_AF-A0A6L3JVG5-F1
#
_entry.id   AF-A0A6L3JVG5-F1
#
_cell.length_a   1.000
_cell.length_b   1.000
_cell.length_c   1.000
_cell.angle_alpha   90.00
_cell.angle_beta   90.00
_cell.angle_gamma   90.00
#
_symmetry.space_group_name_H-M   'P 1'
#
loop_
_entity.id
_entity.type
_entity.pdbx_description
1 polymer ?
#
loop_
_entity_poly.entity_id
_entity_poly.type
_entity_poly.pdbx_seq_one_letter_code
_entity_poly.pdbx_strand_id
1 'polypeptide(L)'
;MIRDTFFSAPRFVNLCRKEMVESWKANLLRFVMMYGIMAIAFVWNGYFRYNYPQGMIDRGVEQDPIWYFELTIFLWAMVIMGLLSASFVMERMKTKTNRIAVLMTPATMFEKFLSRWLVFTFGFLIVFLIAFKLADWTRVMIYMVSYPELKSVIASAPLSYLGNSGYYWTGLQTWDGLLMALSGYFFAQSIFVLGSSIWPRNSFVKTFSAVIVIIIVYVAIGSLLAKILFEGRGGYGVHQTMSDEAMMHLSTAVFFAMAVFNWIVAYFRFKESEIINRW
;
A
#
# COMPACT_ATOMS: atom_id res chain seq x y z
N MET A 1 15.35 -24.76 34.23
CA MET A 1 14.36 -23.67 34.22
C MET A 1 14.61 -22.80 33.00
N ILE A 2 14.02 -23.16 31.86
CA ILE A 2 14.25 -22.51 30.57
C ILE A 2 13.31 -21.31 30.50
N ARG A 3 13.84 -20.08 30.62
CA ARG A 3 13.10 -18.88 30.21
C ARG A 3 13.14 -18.82 28.69
N ASP A 4 12.27 -19.58 28.04
CA ASP A 4 11.99 -19.46 26.60
C ASP A 4 11.34 -18.11 26.34
N THR A 5 12.14 -17.07 26.24
CA THR A 5 11.65 -15.75 25.84
C THR A 5 11.72 -15.64 24.32
N PHE A 6 10.89 -16.44 23.65
CA PHE A 6 10.66 -16.38 22.20
C PHE A 6 10.38 -14.95 21.71
N PHE A 7 9.71 -14.17 22.55
CA PHE A 7 9.44 -12.76 22.35
C PHE A 7 9.62 -11.98 23.65
N SER A 8 10.09 -10.74 23.52
CA SER A 8 10.17 -9.79 24.61
C SER A 8 9.96 -8.37 24.12
N ALA A 9 8.90 -7.73 24.62
CA ALA A 9 8.55 -6.37 24.28
C ALA A 9 9.70 -5.35 24.40
N PRO A 10 10.53 -5.32 25.47
CA PRO A 10 11.58 -4.31 25.57
C PRO A 10 12.71 -4.50 24.54
N ARG A 11 13.10 -5.74 24.22
CA ARG A 11 14.09 -6.00 23.16
C ARG A 11 13.50 -5.64 21.78
N PHE A 12 12.23 -5.96 21.56
CA PHE A 12 11.52 -5.63 20.33
C PHE A 12 11.42 -4.12 20.07
N VAL A 13 11.03 -3.31 21.08
CA VAL A 13 10.95 -1.85 20.95
C VAL A 13 12.32 -1.24 20.65
N ASN A 14 13.36 -1.71 21.33
CA ASN A 14 14.73 -1.27 21.06
C ASN A 14 15.19 -1.65 19.65
N LEU A 15 14.78 -2.82 19.15
CA LEU A 15 15.06 -3.25 17.78
C LEU A 15 14.33 -2.38 16.75
N CYS A 16 13.05 -2.07 16.95
CA CYS A 16 12.31 -1.14 16.11
C CYS A 16 12.95 0.25 16.09
N ARG A 17 13.34 0.78 17.26
CA ARG A 17 14.04 2.06 17.38
C ARG A 17 15.37 2.02 16.61
N LYS A 18 16.15 0.96 16.80
CA LYS A 18 17.43 0.78 16.09
C LYS A 18 17.23 0.76 14.58
N GLU A 19 16.28 -0.03 14.08
CA GLU A 19 15.98 -0.10 12.65
C GLU A 19 15.54 1.27 12.11
N MET A 20 14.68 2.01 12.83
CA MET A 20 14.27 3.37 12.43
C MET A 20 15.45 4.35 12.39
N VAL A 21 16.29 4.37 13.43
CA VAL A 21 17.43 5.29 13.53
C VAL A 21 18.47 4.96 12.49
N GLU A 22 18.81 3.70 12.28
CA GLU A 22 19.85 3.36 11.32
C GLU A 22 19.38 3.57 9.86
N SER A 23 18.07 3.45 9.59
CA SER A 23 17.50 3.64 8.24
C SER A 23 16.94 5.05 8.01
N TRP A 24 17.16 5.98 8.94
CA TRP A 24 16.51 7.30 8.93
C TRP A 24 16.74 8.09 7.64
N LYS A 25 17.98 8.12 7.11
CA LYS A 25 18.30 8.86 5.86
C LYS A 25 17.55 8.29 4.66
N ALA A 26 17.50 6.96 4.55
CA ALA A 26 16.80 6.29 3.45
C ALA A 26 15.28 6.48 3.57
N ASN A 27 14.73 6.41 4.79
CA ASN A 27 13.31 6.61 5.04
C ASN A 27 12.89 8.07 4.84
N LEU A 28 13.75 9.03 5.22
CA LEU A 28 13.52 10.45 4.98
C LEU A 28 13.55 10.77 3.48
N LEU A 29 14.51 10.22 2.73
CA LEU A 29 14.55 10.40 1.28
C LEU A 29 13.26 9.87 0.62
N ARG A 30 12.79 8.69 1.04
CA ARG A 30 11.51 8.13 0.57
C ARG A 30 10.32 9.02 0.91
N PHE A 31 10.30 9.57 2.12
CA PHE A 31 9.26 10.50 2.55
C PHE A 31 9.25 11.77 1.68
N VAL A 32 10.42 12.38 1.45
CA VAL A 32 10.54 13.57 0.60
C VAL A 32 10.14 13.27 -0.84
N MET A 33 10.47 12.09 -1.37
CA MET A 33 10.03 11.67 -2.71
C MET A 33 8.50 11.48 -2.77
N MET A 34 7.90 10.81 -1.79
CA MET A 34 6.44 10.63 -1.69
C MET A 34 5.72 11.97 -1.65
N TYR A 35 6.16 12.84 -0.74
CA TYR A 35 5.62 14.18 -0.57
C TYR A 35 5.80 15.01 -1.85
N GLY A 36 7.00 15.01 -2.44
CA GLY A 36 7.33 15.83 -3.59
C GLY A 36 6.50 15.48 -4.84
N ILE A 37 6.39 14.20 -5.17
CA ILE A 37 5.58 13.74 -6.33
C ILE A 37 4.12 14.18 -6.16
N MET A 38 3.59 14.02 -4.95
CA MET A 38 2.21 14.34 -4.64
C MET A 38 1.94 15.84 -4.61
N ALA A 39 2.82 16.63 -4.00
CA ALA A 39 2.73 18.08 -3.99
C ALA A 39 2.78 18.65 -5.42
N ILE A 40 3.67 18.15 -6.29
CA ILE A 40 3.72 18.55 -7.70
C ILE A 40 2.41 18.20 -8.41
N ALA A 41 1.89 16.98 -8.21
CA ALA A 41 0.63 16.57 -8.84
C ALA A 41 -0.56 17.43 -8.40
N PHE A 42 -0.65 17.77 -7.11
CA PHE A 42 -1.72 18.60 -6.55
C PHE A 42 -1.62 20.05 -6.99
N VAL A 43 -0.42 20.62 -6.99
CA VAL A 43 -0.19 21.99 -7.46
C VAL A 43 -0.48 22.09 -8.95
N TRP A 44 0.00 21.14 -9.75
CA TRP A 44 -0.26 21.09 -11.20
C TRP A 44 -1.75 20.99 -11.51
N ASN A 45 -2.47 20.08 -10.85
CA ASN A 45 -3.91 19.94 -11.06
C ASN A 45 -4.67 21.20 -10.62
N GLY A 46 -4.25 21.80 -9.50
CA GLY A 46 -4.78 23.08 -9.04
C GLY A 46 -4.63 24.19 -10.05
N TYR A 47 -3.55 24.22 -10.83
CA TYR A 47 -3.35 25.26 -11.83
C TYR A 47 -4.42 25.19 -12.92
N PHE A 48 -4.74 24.00 -13.41
CA PHE A 48 -5.78 23.81 -14.43
C PHE A 48 -7.20 24.04 -13.90
N ARG A 49 -7.46 23.65 -12.65
CA ARG A 49 -8.79 23.77 -12.05
C ARG A 49 -9.09 25.18 -11.54
N TYR A 50 -8.09 25.90 -11.04
CA TYR A 50 -8.26 27.26 -10.51
C TYR A 50 -8.08 28.38 -11.55
N ASN A 51 -7.68 28.08 -12.79
CA ASN A 51 -7.47 29.08 -13.86
C ASN A 51 -8.76 29.80 -14.35
N TYR A 52 -9.94 29.39 -13.87
CA TYR A 52 -11.24 30.00 -14.21
C TYR A 52 -12.04 30.40 -12.97
N PRO A 53 -11.55 31.37 -12.16
CA PRO A 53 -12.16 31.72 -10.88
C PRO A 53 -13.59 32.26 -11.02
N GLN A 54 -13.85 33.14 -11.99
CA GLN A 54 -15.19 33.71 -12.22
C GLN A 54 -16.23 32.66 -12.61
N GLY A 55 -15.84 31.66 -13.43
CA GLY A 55 -16.75 30.57 -13.82
C GLY A 55 -17.09 29.59 -12.69
N MET A 56 -16.33 29.56 -11.59
CA MET A 56 -16.65 28.77 -10.40
C MET A 56 -17.60 29.51 -9.45
N ILE A 57 -17.42 30.83 -9.32
CA ILE A 57 -18.29 31.70 -8.52
C ILE A 57 -19.69 31.76 -9.17
N ASP A 58 -19.77 31.98 -10.48
CA ASP A 58 -21.04 32.06 -11.22
C ASP A 58 -21.83 30.75 -11.23
N ARG A 59 -21.15 29.61 -11.06
CA ARG A 59 -21.77 28.28 -10.98
C ARG A 59 -22.16 27.87 -9.56
N GLY A 60 -21.92 28.72 -8.55
CA GLY A 60 -22.22 28.41 -7.15
C GLY A 60 -21.50 27.15 -6.66
N VAL A 61 -20.26 26.91 -7.11
CA VAL A 61 -19.51 25.72 -6.74
C VAL A 61 -19.06 25.85 -5.28
N GLU A 62 -19.78 25.21 -4.37
CA GLU A 62 -19.44 25.18 -2.94
C GLU A 62 -18.30 24.19 -2.61
N GLN A 63 -17.92 23.32 -3.56
CA GLN A 63 -16.96 22.23 -3.34
C GLN A 63 -15.72 22.38 -4.21
N ASP A 64 -14.56 22.12 -3.61
CA ASP A 64 -13.29 22.09 -4.32
C ASP A 64 -13.30 21.00 -5.42
N PRO A 65 -13.25 21.35 -6.71
CA PRO A 65 -13.30 20.39 -7.81
C PRO A 65 -12.06 19.48 -7.89
N ILE A 66 -11.07 19.74 -7.04
CA ILE A 66 -9.80 19.02 -6.94
C ILE A 66 -9.92 17.79 -6.04
N TRP A 67 -10.88 17.75 -5.10
CA TRP A 67 -11.00 16.64 -4.15
C TRP A 67 -11.15 15.28 -4.82
N TYR A 68 -11.89 15.21 -5.94
CA TYR A 68 -12.02 13.98 -6.74
C TYR A 68 -10.65 13.44 -7.17
N PHE A 69 -9.79 14.33 -7.66
CA PHE A 69 -8.47 13.98 -8.16
C PHE A 69 -7.53 13.60 -7.01
N GLU A 70 -7.58 14.35 -5.90
CA GLU A 70 -6.77 14.08 -4.71
C GLU A 70 -7.10 12.73 -4.08
N LEU A 71 -8.38 12.39 -3.95
CA LEU A 71 -8.82 11.10 -3.39
C LEU A 71 -8.48 9.93 -4.32
N THR A 72 -8.57 10.14 -5.63
CA THR A 72 -8.15 9.12 -6.62
C THR A 72 -6.64 8.88 -6.57
N ILE A 73 -5.84 9.96 -6.55
CA ILE A 73 -4.39 9.85 -6.39
C ILE A 73 -4.04 9.21 -5.05
N PHE A 74 -4.74 9.55 -3.97
CA PHE A 74 -4.52 8.97 -2.65
C PHE A 74 -4.63 7.43 -2.70
N LEU A 75 -5.69 6.90 -3.30
CA LEU A 75 -5.89 5.45 -3.44
C LEU A 75 -4.77 4.78 -4.25
N TRP A 76 -4.46 5.31 -5.43
CA TRP A 76 -3.44 4.73 -6.30
C TRP A 76 -2.02 4.88 -5.73
N ALA A 77 -1.70 6.03 -5.13
CA ALA A 77 -0.42 6.29 -4.51
C ALA A 77 -0.22 5.41 -3.27
N MET A 78 -1.27 5.16 -2.48
CA MET A 78 -1.21 4.22 -1.35
C MET A 78 -0.81 2.83 -1.83
N VAL A 79 -1.43 2.34 -2.91
CA VAL A 79 -1.10 1.03 -3.50
C VAL A 79 0.33 1.02 -4.03
N ILE A 80 0.69 1.92 -4.95
CA ILE A 80 2.01 1.90 -5.61
C ILE A 80 3.14 2.09 -4.60
N MET A 81 3.04 3.10 -3.74
CA MET A 81 4.07 3.38 -2.75
C MET A 81 4.11 2.31 -1.65
N GLY A 82 2.98 1.69 -1.32
CA GLY A 82 2.92 0.56 -0.38
C GLY A 82 3.55 -0.73 -0.93
N LEU A 83 3.43 -1.00 -2.23
CA LEU A 83 4.12 -2.12 -2.87
C LEU A 83 5.64 -1.87 -2.95
N LEU A 84 6.04 -0.61 -3.19
CA LEU A 84 7.45 -0.20 -3.15
C LEU A 84 8.02 -0.34 -1.74
N SER A 85 7.30 0.09 -0.69
CA SER A 85 7.76 -0.03 0.70
C SER A 85 7.87 -1.49 1.15
N ALA A 86 6.91 -2.33 0.77
CA ALA A 86 6.95 -3.79 1.01
C ALA A 86 8.20 -4.44 0.40
N SER A 87 8.62 -3.98 -0.78
CA SER A 87 9.82 -4.49 -1.46
C SER A 87 11.13 -4.10 -0.76
N PHE A 88 11.09 -3.08 0.11
CA PHE A 88 12.24 -2.63 0.88
C PHE A 88 12.36 -3.28 2.26
N VAL A 89 11.39 -4.11 2.69
CA VAL A 89 11.43 -4.88 3.96
C VAL A 89 12.77 -5.60 4.14
N MET A 90 13.29 -6.17 3.05
CA MET A 90 14.50 -6.99 3.05
C MET A 90 15.76 -6.24 2.55
N GLU A 91 15.69 -4.91 2.39
CA GLU A 91 16.75 -4.14 1.75
C GLU A 91 18.10 -4.23 2.48
N ARG A 92 18.09 -4.31 3.80
CA ARG A 92 19.30 -4.45 4.62
C ARG A 92 19.96 -5.82 4.51
N MET A 93 19.31 -6.80 3.91
CA MET A 93 19.91 -8.11 3.62
C MET A 93 20.65 -8.14 2.27
N LYS A 94 20.64 -7.03 1.50
CA LYS A 94 21.31 -6.92 0.19
C LYS A 94 22.82 -7.06 0.27
N THR A 95 23.46 -6.38 1.23
CA THR A 95 24.92 -6.38 1.38
C THR A 95 25.38 -7.36 2.44
N LYS A 96 26.55 -7.97 2.24
CA LYS A 96 27.12 -8.95 3.20
C LYS A 96 27.30 -8.32 4.58
N THR A 97 27.82 -7.09 4.65
CA THR A 97 28.06 -6.37 5.90
C THR A 97 26.77 -6.07 6.66
N ASN A 98 25.72 -5.58 5.98
CA ASN A 98 24.44 -5.30 6.64
C ASN A 98 23.73 -6.60 7.05
N ARG A 99 23.84 -7.66 6.26
CA ARG A 99 23.33 -8.98 6.62
C ARG A 99 23.99 -9.50 7.91
N ILE A 100 25.32 -9.44 7.99
CA ILE A 100 26.05 -9.85 9.19
C ILE A 100 25.64 -8.96 10.38
N ALA A 101 25.56 -7.64 10.21
CA ALA A 101 25.13 -6.74 11.29
C ALA A 101 23.73 -7.09 11.82
N VAL A 102 22.82 -7.50 10.95
CA VAL A 102 21.46 -7.93 11.30
C VAL A 102 21.47 -9.27 12.02
N LEU A 103 22.21 -10.24 11.49
CA LEU A 103 22.32 -11.58 12.09
C LEU A 103 23.02 -11.54 13.45
N MET A 104 23.99 -10.65 13.64
CA MET A 104 24.74 -10.47 14.89
C MET A 104 23.97 -9.72 15.98
N THR A 105 22.77 -9.18 15.69
CA THR A 105 21.95 -8.57 16.76
C THR A 105 21.36 -9.65 17.68
N PRO A 106 21.48 -9.49 19.02
CA PRO A 106 20.93 -10.43 20.00
C PRO A 106 19.41 -10.26 20.12
N ALA A 107 18.68 -10.78 19.14
CA ALA A 107 17.21 -10.80 19.08
C ALA A 107 16.75 -12.09 18.38
N THR A 108 15.52 -12.54 18.65
CA THR A 108 15.00 -13.73 17.97
C THR A 108 14.72 -13.42 16.49
N MET A 109 14.77 -14.44 15.63
CA MET A 109 14.48 -14.26 14.20
C MET A 109 13.07 -13.76 13.95
N PHE A 110 12.14 -14.15 14.81
CA PHE A 110 10.78 -13.63 14.83
C PHE A 110 10.75 -12.13 15.12
N GLU A 111 11.44 -11.67 16.18
CA GLU A 111 11.53 -10.24 16.50
C GLU A 111 12.16 -9.41 15.35
N LYS A 112 13.20 -9.95 14.68
CA LYS A 112 13.86 -9.31 13.53
C LYS A 112 12.94 -9.18 12.31
N PHE A 113 12.18 -10.23 12.00
CA PHE A 113 11.22 -10.19 10.90
C PHE A 113 10.02 -9.28 11.24
N LEU A 114 9.44 -9.44 12.43
CA LEU A 114 8.28 -8.69 12.89
C LEU A 114 8.55 -7.18 12.96
N SER A 115 9.73 -6.78 13.43
CA SER A 115 10.08 -5.36 13.55
C SER A 115 10.15 -4.68 12.17
N ARG A 116 10.74 -5.36 11.19
CA ARG A 116 10.80 -4.87 9.81
C ARG A 116 9.43 -4.85 9.15
N TRP A 117 8.71 -5.95 9.27
CA TRP A 117 7.36 -6.03 8.75
C TRP A 117 6.53 -4.87 9.30
N LEU A 118 6.52 -4.64 10.61
CA LEU A 118 5.76 -3.54 11.25
C LEU A 118 6.18 -2.16 10.72
N VAL A 119 7.49 -1.87 10.65
CA VAL A 119 7.99 -0.57 10.17
C VAL A 119 7.61 -0.31 8.71
N PHE A 120 7.73 -1.32 7.85
CA PHE A 120 7.49 -1.16 6.41
C PHE A 120 6.03 -1.38 5.98
N THR A 121 5.18 -1.98 6.83
CA THR A 121 3.73 -2.12 6.57
C THR A 121 2.96 -0.99 7.25
N PHE A 122 2.97 -0.94 8.58
CA PHE A 122 2.21 0.03 9.37
C PHE A 122 2.91 1.38 9.51
N GLY A 123 4.23 1.37 9.76
CA GLY A 123 5.02 2.59 9.84
C GLY A 123 4.96 3.39 8.53
N PHE A 124 4.97 2.69 7.39
CA PHE A 124 4.77 3.29 6.08
C PHE A 124 3.41 3.99 5.95
N LEU A 125 2.31 3.35 6.36
CA LEU A 125 0.96 3.93 6.26
C LEU A 125 0.86 5.25 7.04
N ILE A 126 1.43 5.30 8.25
CA ILE A 126 1.45 6.51 9.09
C ILE A 126 2.22 7.64 8.37
N VAL A 127 3.41 7.32 7.87
CA VAL A 127 4.28 8.29 7.16
C VAL A 127 3.62 8.77 5.87
N PHE A 128 2.93 7.89 5.14
CA PHE A 128 2.19 8.21 3.93
C PHE A 128 1.02 9.17 4.21
N LEU A 129 0.24 8.92 5.26
CA LEU A 129 -0.86 9.81 5.67
C LEU A 129 -0.35 11.21 6.05
N ILE A 130 0.77 11.29 6.76
CA ILE A 130 1.43 12.56 7.08
C ILE A 130 1.89 13.27 5.81
N ALA A 131 2.53 12.56 4.88
CA ALA A 131 2.97 13.13 3.61
C ALA A 131 1.80 13.67 2.78
N PHE A 132 0.67 12.93 2.76
CA PHE A 132 -0.55 13.33 2.06
C PHE A 132 -1.13 14.61 2.64
N LYS A 133 -1.28 14.68 3.96
CA LYS A 133 -1.79 15.89 4.63
C LYS A 133 -0.88 17.10 4.43
N LEU A 134 0.44 16.90 4.44
CA LEU A 134 1.38 17.97 4.15
C LEU A 134 1.27 18.45 2.69
N ALA A 135 1.16 17.53 1.72
CA ALA A 135 1.01 17.89 0.32
C ALA A 135 -0.29 18.67 0.05
N ASP A 136 -1.40 18.21 0.62
CA ASP A 136 -2.69 18.91 0.54
C ASP A 136 -2.61 20.32 1.18
N TRP A 137 -2.02 20.44 2.37
CA TRP A 137 -1.80 21.75 3.00
C TRP A 137 -0.92 22.69 2.17
N THR A 138 0.10 22.16 1.49
CA THR A 138 0.95 23.00 0.62
C THR A 138 0.18 23.53 -0.59
N ARG A 139 -0.67 22.71 -1.21
CA ARG A 139 -1.58 23.17 -2.27
C ARG A 139 -2.51 24.26 -1.73
N VAL A 140 -3.19 23.99 -0.62
CA VAL A 140 -4.16 24.93 -0.01
C VAL A 140 -3.47 26.26 0.27
N MET A 141 -2.28 26.25 0.88
CA MET A 141 -1.53 27.49 1.15
C MET A 141 -1.17 28.27 -0.12
N ILE A 142 -0.66 27.60 -1.16
CA ILE A 142 -0.28 28.26 -2.42
C ILE A 142 -1.49 28.93 -3.08
N TYR A 143 -2.62 28.23 -3.17
CA TYR A 143 -3.80 28.75 -3.86
C TYR A 143 -4.62 29.72 -3.01
N MET A 144 -4.60 29.60 -1.68
CA MET A 144 -5.20 30.57 -0.77
C MET A 144 -4.51 31.94 -0.83
N VAL A 145 -3.19 31.96 -1.06
CA VAL A 145 -2.41 33.19 -1.27
C VAL A 145 -2.63 33.74 -2.68
N SER A 146 -2.68 32.87 -3.69
CA SER A 146 -2.79 33.29 -5.11
C SER A 146 -4.20 33.77 -5.49
N TYR A 147 -5.25 33.19 -4.91
CA TYR A 147 -6.65 33.52 -5.20
C TYR A 147 -7.43 33.79 -3.90
N PRO A 148 -7.31 35.00 -3.32
CA PRO A 148 -7.98 35.34 -2.08
C PRO A 148 -9.52 35.30 -2.18
N GLU A 149 -10.07 35.42 -3.39
CA GLU A 149 -11.51 35.36 -3.68
C GLU A 149 -12.10 33.95 -3.54
N LEU A 150 -11.26 32.90 -3.63
CA LEU A 150 -11.67 31.49 -3.53
C LEU A 150 -11.41 30.89 -2.14
N LYS A 151 -11.09 31.71 -1.13
CA LYS A 151 -10.76 31.27 0.24
C LYS A 151 -11.85 30.42 0.90
N SER A 152 -13.11 30.61 0.55
CA SER A 152 -14.24 29.83 1.08
C SER A 152 -14.42 28.48 0.40
N VAL A 153 -13.87 28.30 -0.81
CA VAL A 153 -14.01 27.09 -1.63
C VAL A 153 -12.79 26.18 -1.47
N ILE A 154 -11.59 26.78 -1.32
CA ILE A 154 -10.33 26.04 -1.16
C ILE A 154 -10.26 25.44 0.24
N ALA A 155 -10.41 24.12 0.33
CA ALA A 155 -10.40 23.38 1.59
C ALA A 155 -9.60 22.07 1.49
N SER A 156 -9.12 21.60 2.64
CA SER A 156 -8.36 20.35 2.76
C SER A 156 -9.23 19.16 2.42
N ALA A 157 -8.69 18.20 1.67
CA ALA A 157 -9.40 16.99 1.27
C ALA A 157 -9.87 16.17 2.49
N PRO A 158 -11.19 15.96 2.67
CA PRO A 158 -11.70 15.11 3.74
C PRO A 158 -11.51 13.64 3.36
N LEU A 159 -10.69 12.91 4.14
CA LEU A 159 -10.55 11.45 3.96
C LEU A 159 -11.86 10.69 4.25
N SER A 160 -12.82 11.32 4.91
CA SER A 160 -14.16 10.77 5.13
C SER A 160 -14.91 10.49 3.83
N TYR A 161 -14.58 11.21 2.74
CA TYR A 161 -15.17 10.98 1.42
C TYR A 161 -14.60 9.75 0.70
N LEU A 162 -13.65 9.01 1.29
CA LEU A 162 -13.29 7.67 0.79
C LEU A 162 -14.36 6.62 1.10
N GLY A 163 -15.06 6.76 2.23
CA GLY A 163 -16.13 5.84 2.68
C GLY A 163 -17.50 6.50 2.54
N ASN A 164 -18.56 5.68 2.55
CA ASN A 164 -19.94 6.10 2.24
C ASN A 164 -20.33 7.42 2.93
N SER A 165 -20.26 8.51 2.17
CA SER A 165 -20.75 9.83 2.51
C SER A 165 -21.92 10.10 1.57
N GLY A 166 -23.14 9.74 1.99
CA GLY A 166 -24.34 9.65 1.15
C GLY A 166 -24.76 10.88 0.33
N TYR A 167 -23.98 11.96 0.30
CA TYR A 167 -24.19 13.18 -0.49
C TYR A 167 -23.05 13.52 -1.47
N TYR A 168 -21.96 12.75 -1.50
CA TYR A 168 -20.73 13.12 -2.24
C TYR A 168 -20.17 11.94 -3.04
N TRP A 169 -19.36 12.23 -4.06
CA TRP A 169 -18.65 11.20 -4.81
C TRP A 169 -17.67 10.48 -3.88
N THR A 170 -18.01 9.26 -3.52
CA THR A 170 -17.16 8.36 -2.76
C THR A 170 -16.39 7.47 -3.72
N GLY A 171 -15.06 7.46 -3.60
CA GLY A 171 -14.22 6.58 -4.42
C GLY A 171 -14.63 5.11 -4.30
N LEU A 172 -15.12 4.71 -3.12
CA LEU A 172 -15.75 3.42 -2.85
C LEU A 172 -17.13 3.67 -2.24
N GLN A 173 -18.19 3.36 -3.00
CA GLN A 173 -19.58 3.72 -2.68
C GLN A 173 -20.08 3.17 -1.34
N THR A 174 -19.49 2.07 -0.85
CA THR A 174 -19.86 1.38 0.38
C THR A 174 -18.65 1.15 1.28
N TRP A 175 -18.89 1.09 2.60
CA TRP A 175 -17.88 0.70 3.59
C TRP A 175 -17.31 -0.69 3.32
N ASP A 176 -18.14 -1.59 2.83
CA ASP A 176 -17.72 -2.92 2.44
C ASP A 176 -16.81 -2.92 1.21
N GLY A 177 -17.07 -2.02 0.24
CA GLY A 177 -16.16 -1.79 -0.89
C GLY A 177 -14.80 -1.31 -0.40
N LEU A 178 -14.76 -0.37 0.54
CA LEU A 178 -13.52 0.12 1.15
C LEU A 178 -12.77 -1.02 1.87
N LEU A 179 -13.46 -1.84 2.64
CA LEU A 179 -12.87 -3.00 3.31
C LEU A 179 -12.29 -4.00 2.30
N MET A 180 -13.00 -4.27 1.21
CA MET A 180 -12.52 -5.11 0.12
C MET A 180 -11.26 -4.51 -0.52
N ALA A 181 -11.24 -3.21 -0.82
CA ALA A 181 -10.07 -2.53 -1.38
C ALA A 181 -8.85 -2.58 -0.43
N LEU A 182 -9.07 -2.38 0.87
CA LEU A 182 -8.01 -2.53 1.89
C LEU A 182 -7.49 -3.97 1.96
N SER A 183 -8.38 -4.97 1.91
CA SER A 183 -7.98 -6.37 1.91
C SER A 183 -7.16 -6.73 0.67
N GLY A 184 -7.56 -6.22 -0.51
CA GLY A 184 -6.79 -6.35 -1.74
C GLY A 184 -5.42 -5.68 -1.67
N TYR A 185 -5.34 -4.50 -1.03
CA TYR A 185 -4.07 -3.84 -0.75
C TYR A 185 -3.16 -4.70 0.14
N PHE A 186 -3.67 -5.21 1.28
CA PHE A 186 -2.87 -6.08 2.16
C PHE A 186 -2.43 -7.36 1.47
N PHE A 187 -3.28 -7.95 0.63
CA PHE A 187 -2.93 -9.11 -0.18
C PHE A 187 -1.81 -8.77 -1.18
N ALA A 188 -1.95 -7.71 -1.98
CA ALA A 188 -0.91 -7.29 -2.91
C ALA A 188 0.40 -6.99 -2.17
N GLN A 189 0.32 -6.22 -1.07
CA GLN A 189 1.45 -5.89 -0.20
C GLN A 189 2.16 -7.16 0.28
N SER A 190 1.42 -8.19 0.71
CA SER A 190 1.99 -9.45 1.20
C SER A 190 2.80 -10.21 0.14
N ILE A 191 2.40 -10.17 -1.13
CA ILE A 191 3.13 -10.80 -2.24
C ILE A 191 4.49 -10.11 -2.42
N PHE A 192 4.54 -8.79 -2.32
CA PHE A 192 5.80 -8.05 -2.42
C PHE A 192 6.68 -8.25 -1.18
N VAL A 193 6.11 -8.43 0.03
CA VAL A 193 6.89 -8.83 1.21
C VAL A 193 7.54 -10.20 0.99
N LEU A 194 6.77 -11.19 0.54
CA LEU A 194 7.27 -12.53 0.22
C LEU A 194 8.32 -12.48 -0.89
N GLY A 195 8.07 -11.68 -1.91
CA GLY A 195 9.01 -11.43 -2.98
C GLY A 195 10.32 -10.79 -2.52
N SER A 196 10.28 -9.92 -1.51
CA SER A 196 11.47 -9.32 -0.89
C SER A 196 12.34 -10.35 -0.17
N SER A 197 11.74 -11.40 0.41
CA SER A 197 12.49 -12.46 1.09
C SER A 197 13.13 -13.45 0.10
N ILE A 198 12.51 -13.68 -1.07
CA ILE A 198 13.05 -14.56 -2.12
C ILE A 198 14.21 -13.90 -2.87
N TRP A 199 14.06 -12.64 -3.28
CA TRP A 199 15.04 -11.94 -4.11
C TRP A 199 15.73 -10.81 -3.35
N PRO A 200 16.98 -10.99 -2.86
CA PRO A 200 17.68 -9.94 -2.13
C PRO A 200 17.98 -8.72 -3.02
N ARG A 201 18.36 -8.93 -4.30
CA ARG A 201 18.71 -7.85 -5.24
C ARG A 201 17.59 -7.60 -6.25
N ASN A 202 17.22 -6.32 -6.41
CA ASN A 202 16.15 -5.84 -7.30
C ASN A 202 14.81 -6.58 -7.09
N SER A 203 14.39 -6.75 -5.83
CA SER A 203 13.17 -7.49 -5.49
C SER A 203 11.95 -6.95 -6.24
N PHE A 204 11.66 -5.65 -6.16
CA PHE A 204 10.46 -5.06 -6.76
C PHE A 204 10.26 -5.41 -8.23
N VAL A 205 11.31 -5.33 -9.05
CA VAL A 205 11.20 -5.61 -10.50
C VAL A 205 10.95 -7.10 -10.74
N LYS A 206 11.62 -7.98 -9.96
CA LYS A 206 11.48 -9.43 -10.10
C LYS A 206 10.12 -9.94 -9.63
N THR A 207 9.62 -9.37 -8.53
CA THR A 207 8.29 -9.69 -8.00
C THR A 207 7.23 -9.23 -8.96
N PHE A 208 7.35 -8.00 -9.47
CA PHE A 208 6.43 -7.45 -10.45
C PHE A 208 6.42 -8.29 -11.75
N SER A 209 7.60 -8.64 -12.27
CA SER A 209 7.69 -9.51 -13.45
C SER A 209 7.10 -10.89 -13.21
N ALA A 210 7.34 -11.50 -12.03
CA ALA A 210 6.81 -12.80 -11.70
C ALA A 210 5.28 -12.77 -11.60
N VAL A 211 4.71 -11.76 -10.94
CA VAL A 211 3.27 -11.57 -10.82
C VAL A 211 2.63 -11.39 -12.20
N ILE A 212 3.23 -10.59 -13.09
CA ILE A 212 2.73 -10.41 -14.47
C ILE A 212 2.72 -11.74 -15.24
N VAL A 213 3.83 -12.49 -15.20
CA VAL A 213 3.92 -13.79 -15.89
C VAL A 213 2.85 -14.75 -15.37
N ILE A 214 2.67 -14.81 -14.05
CA ILE A 214 1.62 -15.62 -13.42
C ILE A 214 0.24 -15.19 -13.92
N ILE A 215 -0.08 -13.91 -13.90
CA ILE A 215 -1.38 -13.39 -14.38
C ILE A 215 -1.62 -13.77 -15.85
N ILE A 216 -0.62 -13.60 -16.72
CA ILE A 216 -0.73 -13.95 -18.15
C ILE A 216 -1.03 -15.44 -18.32
N VAL A 217 -0.32 -16.30 -17.58
CA VAL A 217 -0.54 -17.76 -17.64
C VAL A 217 -1.93 -18.13 -17.13
N TYR A 218 -2.38 -17.56 -16.01
CA TYR A 218 -3.71 -17.82 -15.47
C TYR A 218 -4.82 -17.34 -16.40
N VAL A 219 -4.69 -16.15 -17.00
CA VAL A 219 -5.64 -15.64 -17.98
C VAL A 219 -5.66 -16.50 -19.24
N ALA A 220 -4.50 -16.96 -19.72
CA ALA A 220 -4.40 -17.87 -20.86
C ALA A 220 -5.11 -19.20 -20.57
N ILE A 221 -4.80 -19.85 -19.45
CA ILE A 221 -5.45 -21.11 -19.03
C ILE A 221 -6.96 -20.90 -18.83
N GLY A 222 -7.36 -19.81 -18.16
CA GLY A 222 -8.76 -19.49 -17.93
C GLY A 222 -9.53 -19.28 -19.24
N SER A 223 -8.94 -18.60 -20.22
CA SER A 223 -9.55 -18.41 -21.54
C SER A 223 -9.66 -19.70 -22.34
N LEU A 224 -8.68 -20.61 -22.24
CA LEU A 224 -8.71 -21.92 -22.87
C LEU A 224 -9.77 -22.83 -22.24
N LEU A 225 -9.83 -22.89 -20.90
CA LEU A 225 -10.85 -23.63 -20.18
C LEU A 225 -12.25 -23.07 -20.45
N ALA A 226 -12.40 -21.74 -20.50
CA ALA A 226 -13.64 -21.10 -20.87
C ALA A 226 -14.06 -21.50 -22.28
N LYS A 227 -13.16 -21.46 -23.27
CA LYS A 227 -13.47 -21.92 -24.64
C LYS A 227 -13.94 -23.38 -24.66
N ILE A 228 -13.22 -24.30 -24.02
CA ILE A 228 -13.59 -25.72 -23.98
C ILE A 228 -14.93 -25.95 -23.26
N LEU A 229 -15.19 -25.21 -22.19
CA LEU A 229 -16.41 -25.35 -21.38
C LEU A 229 -17.64 -24.72 -22.06
N PHE A 230 -17.47 -23.56 -22.72
CA PHE A 230 -18.54 -22.82 -23.39
C PHE A 230 -18.81 -23.28 -24.82
N GLU A 231 -17.83 -23.90 -25.52
CA GLU A 231 -18.08 -24.59 -26.79
C GLU A 231 -18.96 -25.84 -26.59
N GLY A 232 -18.93 -26.47 -25.40
CA GLY A 232 -19.75 -27.64 -25.06
C GLY A 232 -21.11 -27.34 -24.40
N ARG A 233 -21.33 -26.12 -23.89
CA ARG A 233 -22.59 -25.69 -23.26
C ARG A 233 -23.04 -24.37 -23.86
N GLY A 234 -23.87 -24.46 -24.89
CA GLY A 234 -24.49 -23.29 -25.51
C GLY A 234 -25.18 -22.40 -24.48
N GLY A 235 -24.85 -21.10 -24.53
CA GLY A 235 -25.69 -19.93 -24.20
C GLY A 235 -26.32 -19.77 -22.82
N TYR A 236 -26.35 -20.78 -21.95
CA TYR A 236 -26.97 -20.67 -20.63
C TYR A 236 -25.94 -20.18 -19.63
N GLY A 237 -25.94 -18.86 -19.45
CA GLY A 237 -25.16 -18.17 -18.43
C GLY A 237 -25.30 -18.86 -17.08
N VAL A 238 -24.17 -19.06 -16.41
CA VAL A 238 -24.13 -19.57 -15.03
C VAL A 238 -25.01 -18.65 -14.20
N HIS A 239 -26.13 -19.18 -13.72
CA HIS A 239 -27.00 -18.48 -12.78
C HIS A 239 -26.16 -18.19 -11.54
N GLN A 240 -25.76 -16.92 -11.33
CA GLN A 240 -25.05 -16.50 -10.12
C GLN A 240 -26.01 -16.66 -8.95
N THR A 241 -25.87 -17.76 -8.22
CA THR A 241 -26.68 -18.07 -7.02
C THR A 241 -26.14 -17.42 -5.75
N MET A 242 -25.04 -16.68 -5.84
CA MET A 242 -24.47 -15.91 -4.72
C MET A 242 -24.86 -14.44 -4.84
N SER A 243 -25.44 -13.88 -3.76
CA SER A 243 -25.63 -12.44 -3.60
C SER A 243 -24.29 -11.70 -3.73
N ASP A 244 -24.28 -10.55 -4.40
CA ASP A 244 -23.09 -9.71 -4.61
C ASP A 244 -22.41 -9.34 -3.28
N GLU A 245 -23.19 -9.14 -2.22
CA GLU A 245 -22.69 -8.87 -0.86
C GLU A 245 -21.93 -10.08 -0.30
N ALA A 246 -22.47 -11.29 -0.47
CA ALA A 246 -21.82 -12.51 -0.02
C ALA A 246 -20.50 -12.76 -0.77
N MET A 247 -20.44 -12.45 -2.06
CA MET A 247 -19.22 -12.53 -2.88
C MET A 247 -18.15 -11.53 -2.40
N MET A 248 -18.55 -10.31 -2.05
CA MET A 248 -17.65 -9.28 -1.54
C MET A 248 -17.08 -9.65 -0.16
N HIS A 249 -17.90 -10.17 0.75
CA HIS A 249 -17.40 -10.62 2.07
C HIS A 249 -16.49 -11.85 1.95
N LEU A 250 -16.83 -12.81 1.08
CA LEU A 250 -16.01 -14.00 0.84
C LEU A 250 -14.67 -13.63 0.21
N SER A 251 -14.65 -12.77 -0.80
CA SER A 251 -13.40 -12.29 -1.42
C SER A 251 -12.53 -11.52 -0.42
N THR A 252 -13.13 -10.66 0.40
CA THR A 252 -12.43 -9.95 1.49
C THR A 252 -11.77 -10.93 2.47
N ALA A 253 -12.50 -11.97 2.90
CA ALA A 253 -11.98 -12.99 3.81
C ALA A 253 -10.82 -13.79 3.18
N VAL A 254 -10.96 -14.17 1.91
CA VAL A 254 -9.92 -14.88 1.14
C VAL A 254 -8.65 -14.02 1.00
N PHE A 255 -8.80 -12.73 0.69
CA PHE A 255 -7.64 -11.83 0.57
C PHE A 255 -6.88 -11.67 1.89
N PHE A 256 -7.58 -11.55 3.02
CA PHE A 256 -6.91 -11.52 4.31
C PHE A 256 -6.23 -12.85 4.66
N ALA A 257 -6.90 -13.98 4.43
CA ALA A 257 -6.31 -15.29 4.68
C ALA A 257 -5.03 -15.50 3.85
N MET A 258 -5.07 -15.12 2.57
CA MET A 258 -3.92 -15.22 1.68
C MET A 258 -2.80 -14.23 2.05
N ALA A 259 -3.14 -13.03 2.54
CA ALA A 259 -2.16 -12.09 3.05
C ALA A 259 -1.38 -12.65 4.26
N VAL A 260 -2.11 -13.25 5.22
CA VAL A 260 -1.50 -13.90 6.38
C VAL A 260 -0.62 -15.08 5.96
N PHE A 261 -1.11 -15.92 5.04
CA PHE A 261 -0.33 -17.03 4.50
C PHE A 261 0.99 -16.56 3.87
N ASN A 262 0.95 -15.52 3.04
CA ASN A 262 2.14 -14.97 2.40
C ASN A 262 3.15 -14.40 3.42
N TRP A 263 2.68 -13.73 4.48
CA TRP A 263 3.56 -13.25 5.55
C TRP A 263 4.21 -14.39 6.34
N ILE A 264 3.48 -15.49 6.59
CA ILE A 264 4.03 -16.69 7.25
C ILE A 264 5.11 -17.34 6.39
N VAL A 265 4.87 -17.51 5.10
CA VAL A 265 5.86 -18.06 4.16
C VAL A 265 7.09 -17.16 4.07
N ALA A 266 6.88 -15.83 4.04
CA ALA A 266 7.97 -14.86 4.04
C ALA A 266 8.85 -14.99 5.31
N TYR A 267 8.25 -15.24 6.47
CA TYR A 267 8.97 -15.49 7.72
C TYR A 267 9.79 -16.78 7.68
N PHE A 268 9.21 -17.89 7.23
CA PHE A 268 9.97 -19.15 7.11
C PHE A 268 11.15 -19.01 6.16
N ARG A 269 10.97 -18.29 5.05
CA ARG A 269 12.07 -18.01 4.12
C ARG A 269 13.14 -17.11 4.73
N PHE A 270 12.74 -16.10 5.53
CA PHE A 270 13.67 -15.27 6.29
C PHE A 270 14.51 -16.13 7.24
N LYS A 271 13.89 -17.09 7.94
CA LYS A 271 14.56 -18.02 8.85
C LYS A 271 15.57 -18.92 8.12
N GLU A 272 15.22 -19.45 6.94
CA GLU A 272 16.13 -20.26 6.11
C GLU A 272 17.35 -19.47 5.60
N SER A 273 17.26 -18.14 5.48
CA SER A 273 18.37 -17.31 5.01
C SER A 273 19.54 -17.19 6.01
N GLU A 274 19.37 -17.73 7.23
CA GLU A 274 20.37 -17.71 8.31
C GLU A 274 21.28 -18.95 8.33
N ILE A 275 21.30 -19.77 7.27
CA ILE A 275 22.21 -20.93 7.23
C ILE A 275 23.65 -20.45 6.97
N ILE A 276 24.29 -19.98 8.05
CA ILE A 276 25.63 -20.45 8.37
C ILE A 276 25.47 -21.95 8.55
N ASN A 277 26.03 -22.71 7.61
CA ASN A 277 26.21 -24.15 7.72
C ASN A 277 26.99 -24.40 9.02
N ARG A 278 26.29 -24.71 10.11
CA ARG A 278 26.90 -25.28 11.31
C ARG A 278 27.01 -26.79 11.06
N TRP A 279 27.95 -27.16 10.19
CA TRP A 279 28.51 -28.51 10.14
C TRP A 279 29.90 -28.44 10.76
#